data_AF-A0A538HNU3-F1
#
_entry.id   AF-A0A538HNU3-F1
#
_cell.length_a   1.000
_cell.length_b   1.000
_cell.length_c   1.000
_cell.angle_alpha   90.00
_cell.angle_beta   90.00
_cell.angle_gamma   90.00
#
_symmetry.space_group_name_H-M   'P 1'
#
loop_
_entity.id
_entity.type
_entity.pdbx_description
1 polymer ?
#
loop_
_entity_poly.entity_id
_entity_poly.type
_entity_poly.pdbx_seq_one_letter_code
_entity_poly.pdbx_strand_id
1 'polypeptide(L)' 'MPLVVALSVTPARGGQTREIVVNLPQQPEPGEIVELPDGTRIIVDAVRPSSRDGIDAEVSATRYS' A
#
# COMPACT_ATOMS: atom_id res chain seq x y z
N MET A 1 11.07 11.04 7.98
CA MET A 1 10.31 10.33 9.03
C MET A 1 9.57 9.21 8.34
N PRO A 2 9.54 7.98 8.89
CA PRO A 2 8.75 6.90 8.29
C PRO A 2 7.27 7.31 8.25
N LEU A 3 6.60 7.00 7.15
CA LEU A 3 5.19 7.27 6.92
C LEU A 3 4.38 6.04 7.30
N VAL A 4 3.32 6.20 8.09
CA VAL A 4 2.34 5.16 8.38
C VAL A 4 1.31 5.16 7.25
N VAL A 5 1.25 4.08 6.48
CA VAL A 5 0.44 4.00 5.27
C VAL A 5 -0.54 2.83 5.37
N ALA A 6 -1.81 3.07 5.05
CA ALA A 6 -2.79 2.01 4.84
C ALA A 6 -2.78 1.55 3.39
N LEU A 7 -2.37 0.31 3.14
CA LEU A 7 -2.36 -0.32 1.84
C LEU A 7 -3.61 -1.17 1.64
N SER A 8 -4.43 -0.84 0.65
CA SER A 8 -5.52 -1.67 0.16
C SER A 8 -5.01 -2.53 -1.00
N VAL A 9 -4.64 -3.77 -0.69
CA VAL A 9 -4.03 -4.70 -1.66
C VAL A 9 -5.11 -5.60 -2.28
N THR A 10 -5.32 -5.46 -3.59
CA THR A 10 -6.26 -6.30 -4.35
C THR A 10 -5.50 -7.41 -5.10
N PRO A 11 -5.91 -8.68 -4.99
CA PRO A 11 -5.29 -9.77 -5.74
C PRO A 11 -5.53 -9.64 -7.26
N ALA A 12 -4.49 -9.84 -8.07
CA ALA A 12 -4.57 -9.74 -9.53
C ALA A 12 -5.58 -10.71 -10.18
N ARG A 13 -5.89 -11.84 -9.55
CA ARG A 13 -6.86 -12.85 -10.04
C ARG A 13 -8.29 -12.61 -9.56
N GLY A 14 -8.56 -11.45 -8.96
CA GLY A 14 -9.79 -11.22 -8.20
C GLY A 14 -9.72 -11.91 -6.84
N GLY A 15 -10.38 -11.34 -5.83
CA GLY A 15 -10.36 -11.86 -4.47
C GLY A 15 -10.69 -10.77 -3.45
N GLN A 16 -10.55 -11.11 -2.17
CA GLN A 16 -10.75 -10.13 -1.10
C GLN A 16 -9.58 -9.15 -1.07
N THR A 17 -9.90 -7.85 -1.17
CA THR A 17 -8.96 -6.77 -0.85
C THR A 17 -8.60 -6.84 0.62
N ARG A 18 -7.30 -6.74 0.92
CA ARG A 18 -6.79 -6.70 2.29
C ARG A 18 -6.24 -5.32 2.60
N GLU A 19 -6.62 -4.78 3.75
CA GLU A 19 -6.00 -3.57 4.29
C GLU A 19 -4.78 -3.97 5.14
N ILE A 20 -3.63 -3.37 4.88
CA ILE A 20 -2.38 -3.61 5.61
C ILE A 20 -1.81 -2.26 6.00
N VAL A 21 -1.59 -2.04 7.30
CA VAL A 21 -0.91 -0.83 7.78
C VAL A 21 0.58 -1.12 7.86
N VAL A 22 1.39 -0.34 7.15
CA VAL A 22 2.85 -0.48 7.12
C VAL A 22 3.53 0.85 7.36
N ASN A 23 4.75 0.77 7.90
CA ASN A 23 5.64 1.92 7.98
C ASN A 23 6.57 1.90 6.77
N LEU A 24 6.39 2.84 5.85
CA LEU A 24 7.28 3.00 4.71
C LEU A 24 8.33 4.08 5.00
N PRO A 25 9.57 3.91 4.54
CA PRO A 25 10.62 4.91 4.74
C PRO A 25 10.33 6.23 4.02
N GLN A 26 9.50 6.18 2.96
CA GLN A 26 9.04 7.30 2.17
C GLN A 26 7.62 7.04 1.64
N GLN A 27 6.93 8.10 1.20
CA GLN A 27 5.63 7.96 0.55
C GLN A 27 5.81 7.23 -0.79
N PRO A 28 5.10 6.13 -1.04
CA PRO A 28 5.21 5.40 -2.30
C PRO A 28 4.59 6.22 -3.45
N GLU A 29 5.06 5.97 -4.68
CA GLU A 29 4.53 6.64 -5.88
C GLU A 29 3.67 5.69 -6.73
N PRO A 30 2.62 6.17 -7.42
CA PRO A 30 1.89 5.37 -8.39
C PRO A 30 2.80 4.77 -9.47
N GLY A 31 2.70 3.46 -9.69
CA GLY A 31 3.55 2.66 -10.56
C GLY A 31 4.77 2.04 -9.88
N GLU A 32 5.08 2.41 -8.64
CA GLU A 32 6.17 1.82 -7.87
C GLU A 32 5.84 0.39 -7.45
N ILE A 33 6.83 -0.49 -7.48
CA ILE A 33 6.71 -1.85 -6.95
C ILE A 33 7.31 -1.87 -5.53
N VAL A 34 6.47 -2.20 -4.56
CA VAL A 34 6.85 -2.27 -3.14
C VAL A 34 6.81 -3.74 -2.69
N GLU A 35 7.84 -4.17 -1.96
CA GLU A 35 7.87 -5.47 -1.30
C GLU A 35 7.46 -5.31 0.16
N LEU A 36 6.39 -5.98 0.56
CA LEU A 36 5.86 -5.96 1.91
C LEU A 36 6.65 -6.89 2.84
N PRO A 37 6.59 -6.69 4.17
CA PRO A 37 7.31 -7.51 5.13
C PRO A 37 6.97 -9.02 5.09
N ASP A 38 5.81 -9.38 4.55
CA ASP A 38 5.37 -10.77 4.35
C ASP A 38 5.91 -11.39 3.04
N GLY A 39 6.74 -10.67 2.29
CA GLY A 39 7.27 -11.05 0.98
C GLY A 39 6.31 -10.83 -0.18
N THR A 40 5.12 -10.25 0.07
CA THR A 40 4.18 -9.90 -1.00
C THR A 40 4.67 -8.68 -1.76
N ARG A 41 4.82 -8.81 -3.09
CA ARG A 41 5.06 -7.66 -3.96
C ARG A 41 3.75 -7.06 -4.42
N ILE A 42 3.68 -5.74 -4.41
CA ILE A 42 2.52 -4.96 -4.85
C ILE A 42 2.98 -3.88 -5.83
N ILE A 43 2.12 -3.54 -6.80
CA ILE A 43 2.25 -2.33 -7.60
C ILE A 43 1.29 -1.28 -7.05
N VAL A 44 1.81 -0.09 -6.83
CA VAL A 44 1.04 1.03 -6.28
C VAL A 44 0.17 1.60 -7.40
N ASP A 45 -1.14 1.58 -7.23
CA ASP A 45 -2.09 2.09 -8.22
C ASP A 45 -2.41 3.57 -7.99
N ALA A 46 -2.61 3.95 -6.72
CA ALA A 46 -2.90 5.32 -6.34
C ALA A 46 -2.50 5.59 -4.90
N VAL A 47 -2.12 6.84 -4.64
CA VAL A 47 -1.83 7.34 -3.29
C VAL A 47 -2.70 8.56 -3.01
N ARG A 48 -3.28 8.61 -1.81
CA ARG A 48 -4.13 9.69 -1.32
C ARG A 48 -3.69 10.07 0.10
N PRO A 49 -3.63 11.36 0.45
CA PRO A 49 -3.47 11.76 1.85
C PRO A 49 -4.61 11.19 2.69
N SER A 50 -4.32 10.66 3.87
CA SER A 50 -5.35 10.22 4.80
C SER A 50 -5.63 11.28 5.86
N SER A 51 -6.86 11.32 6.36
CA SER A 51 -7.26 12.10 7.54
C SER A 51 -7.50 11.20 8.75
N ARG A 52 -7.20 9.90 8.62
CA ARG A 52 -7.39 8.92 9.68
C ARG A 52 -6.26 9.05 10.70
N ASP A 53 -6.62 8.98 11.97
CA ASP A 53 -5.66 9.17 13.06
C ASP A 53 -4.51 8.15 12.97
N GLY A 54 -3.29 8.66 12.91
CA GLY A 54 -2.07 7.85 12.79
C GLY A 54 -1.82 7.21 11.43
N ILE A 55 -2.57 7.58 10.38
CA ILE A 55 -2.28 7.18 8.99
C ILE A 55 -2.02 8.43 8.16
N ASP A 56 -0.86 8.47 7.53
CA ASP A 56 -0.43 9.60 6.71
C ASP A 56 -1.01 9.53 5.29
N ALA A 57 -1.14 8.31 4.75
CA ALA A 57 -1.66 8.08 3.40
C ALA A 57 -2.43 6.76 3.26
N GLU A 58 -3.42 6.78 2.37
CA GLU A 58 -4.09 5.60 1.87
C GLU A 58 -3.56 5.27 0.48
N VAL A 59 -3.18 4.01 0.29
CA VAL A 59 -2.57 3.52 -0.94
C VAL A 59 -3.40 2.36 -1.47
N SER A 60 -3.92 2.54 -2.69
CA SER A 60 -4.48 1.43 -3.46
C SER A 60 -3.35 0.74 -4.17
N ALA A 61 -3.29 -0.59 -4.06
CA ALA A 61 -2.28 -1.37 -4.72
C ALA A 61 -2.83 -2.70 -5.22
N THR A 62 -2.23 -3.22 -6.28
CA THR A 62 -2.55 -4.52 -6.83
C THR A 62 -1.39 -5.47 -6.55
N ARG A 63 -1.68 -6.72 -6.19
CA ARG A 63 -0.62 -7.71 -5.99
C ARG A 63 0.14 -7.93 -7.29
N TYR A 64 1.45 -7.72 -7.25
CA TYR A 64 2.37 -7.99 -8.36
C TYR A 64 2.76 -9.47 -8.32
N SER A 65 2.47 -10.20 -9.41
CA SER A 65 2.66 -11.66 -9.52
C SER A 65 3.75 -12.04 -10.50
#